data_AF-A0A517KZ86-F1
#
_entry.id   AF-A0A517KZ86-F1
#
_cell.length_a   1.000
_cell.length_b   1.000
_cell.length_c   1.000
_cell.angle_alpha   90.00
_cell.angle_beta   90.00
_cell.angle_gamma   90.00
#
_symmetry.space_group_name_H-M   'P 1'
#
loop_
_entity.id
_entity.type
_entity.pdbx_description
1 polymer ?
#
loop_
_entity_poly.entity_id
_entity_poly.type
_entity_poly.pdbx_seq_one_letter_code
_entity_poly.pdbx_strand_id
1 'polypeptide(L)'
;MTRIFHLNPTTRADKNTIAEPSDWNSGYEHCEDILDRLHFYESNQWVNPDDSDVANRIANMVLEVVPYFQNQANVDALRRARTTPDAYQNTVMHIGQSHKAEVTLDDLLTLVPSKGRAAWLTDRLMESLVQLIARPYIPGLIWFCSDGLLQTCMAALNHMNETGVDPFDFEQMLHTNRLDDILPGREIPPDARGIVFFHNPTKSHWITVFAHVDPTTRLGTIEIFNSAGNLGEEHSRQSLQFLLHCLSYKSPNRLFRRANWFANPVCSIACPQQSSENIDCGVFAVFSAINLLGREYPDVTERNDDEERRTHGLLLREHYMSELKEALDETDIAIWTIANRENYN
;
A
#
# COMPACT_ATOMS: atom_id res chain seq x y z
N MET A 1 -11.45 56.75 -15.57
CA MET A 1 -11.21 56.27 -14.20
C MET A 1 -10.50 54.93 -14.32
N THR A 2 -9.17 54.94 -14.19
CA THR A 2 -8.32 53.75 -14.22
C THR A 2 -7.22 54.03 -13.20
N ARG A 3 -7.23 53.33 -12.06
CA ARG A 3 -6.22 53.48 -11.00
C ARG A 3 -5.20 52.36 -11.15
N ILE A 4 -4.03 52.76 -11.61
CA ILE A 4 -2.79 51.96 -11.61
C ILE A 4 -2.24 52.05 -10.19
N PHE A 5 -2.09 50.91 -9.50
CA PHE A 5 -1.40 50.85 -8.22
C PHE A 5 0.11 50.75 -8.49
N HIS A 6 0.83 51.81 -8.15
CA HIS A 6 2.27 51.82 -8.03
C HIS A 6 2.68 50.99 -6.80
N LEU A 7 3.46 49.93 -7.01
CA LEU A 7 4.22 49.30 -5.94
C LEU A 7 5.57 50.02 -5.83
N ASN A 8 5.77 50.66 -4.69
CA ASN A 8 6.98 51.34 -4.29
C ASN A 8 8.01 50.27 -3.83
N PRO A 9 9.24 50.23 -4.35
CA PRO A 9 10.25 49.28 -3.91
C PRO A 9 11.09 49.92 -2.80
N THR A 10 10.94 49.47 -1.55
CA THR A 10 12.01 49.35 -0.53
C THR A 10 11.41 49.17 0.86
N THR A 11 11.44 47.95 1.37
CA THR A 11 11.77 47.69 2.77
C THR A 11 12.65 46.44 2.81
N ARG A 12 13.92 46.70 3.09
CA ARG A 12 14.98 45.75 3.39
C ARG A 12 14.76 45.31 4.85
N ALA A 13 14.34 44.07 5.03
CA ALA A 13 14.30 43.30 6.29
C ALA A 13 13.96 41.87 5.87
N ASP A 14 14.60 40.80 6.32
CA ASP A 14 15.83 40.61 7.06
C ASP A 14 16.53 39.43 6.38
N LYS A 15 17.83 39.30 6.60
CA LYS A 15 18.53 38.05 6.32
C LYS A 15 17.80 36.96 7.12
N ASN A 16 16.98 36.16 6.45
CA ASN A 16 16.55 34.89 6.99
C ASN A 16 17.82 34.10 7.23
N THR A 17 18.22 34.07 8.49
CA THR A 17 19.12 33.10 9.08
C THR A 17 18.58 31.74 8.67
N ILE A 18 19.11 31.19 7.58
CA ILE A 18 19.10 29.76 7.36
C ILE A 18 19.83 29.22 8.60
N ALA A 19 19.13 28.44 9.42
CA ALA A 19 19.72 27.82 10.60
C ALA A 19 21.06 27.21 10.19
N GLU A 20 22.13 27.52 10.93
CA GLU A 20 23.44 26.99 10.61
C GLU A 20 23.39 25.45 10.69
N PRO A 21 24.15 24.73 9.84
CA PRO A 21 24.14 23.26 9.77
C PRO A 21 24.39 22.55 11.11
N SER A 22 24.94 23.26 12.11
CA SER A 22 25.21 22.73 13.45
C SER A 22 23.96 22.31 14.24
N ASP A 23 22.79 22.86 13.93
CA ASP A 23 21.53 22.52 14.61
C ASP A 23 20.89 21.22 14.08
N TRP A 24 21.50 20.57 13.07
CA TRP A 24 20.98 19.36 12.42
C TRP A 24 21.64 18.07 12.94
N ASN A 25 22.67 18.19 13.79
CA ASN A 25 23.40 17.05 14.34
C ASN A 25 22.62 16.25 15.40
N SER A 26 21.45 16.72 15.87
CA SER A 26 20.58 15.94 16.77
C SER A 26 19.85 14.77 16.06
N GLY A 27 19.93 14.68 14.73
CA GLY A 27 19.36 13.56 13.97
C GLY A 27 20.12 12.24 14.13
N TYR A 28 21.40 12.27 14.53
CA TYR A 28 22.24 11.08 14.67
C TYR A 28 21.95 10.26 15.93
N GLU A 29 21.57 10.89 17.05
CA GLU A 29 21.18 10.20 18.29
C GLU A 29 19.84 9.42 18.12
N HIS A 30 19.02 9.77 17.13
CA HIS A 30 17.79 9.03 16.80
C HIS A 30 17.96 7.96 15.72
N CYS A 31 19.07 7.99 14.97
CA CYS A 31 19.47 6.83 14.18
C CYS A 31 19.77 5.65 15.09
N GLU A 32 20.24 5.84 16.33
CA GLU A 32 20.49 4.74 17.29
C GLU A 32 19.22 3.95 17.67
N ASP A 33 18.03 4.58 17.77
CA ASP A 33 16.77 3.86 18.06
C ASP A 33 16.26 3.07 16.83
N ILE A 34 16.46 3.61 15.63
CA ILE A 34 16.19 2.87 14.38
C ILE A 34 17.22 1.75 14.20
N LEU A 35 18.49 2.03 14.46
CA LEU A 35 19.57 1.06 14.46
C LEU A 35 19.32 0.00 15.53
N ASP A 36 18.82 0.30 16.72
CA ASP A 36 18.43 -0.70 17.73
C ASP A 36 17.23 -1.55 17.27
N ARG A 37 16.27 -0.94 16.55
CA ARG A 37 15.19 -1.68 15.87
C ARG A 37 15.70 -2.58 14.73
N LEU A 38 16.86 -2.26 14.14
CA LEU A 38 17.47 -2.99 13.01
C LEU A 38 18.62 -3.94 13.42
N HIS A 39 19.33 -3.69 14.53
CA HIS A 39 20.49 -4.43 15.05
C HIS A 39 20.09 -5.70 15.80
N PHE A 40 18.80 -5.96 16.00
CA PHE A 40 18.30 -7.21 16.58
C PHE A 40 18.61 -8.46 15.73
N TYR A 41 19.17 -8.29 14.53
CA TYR A 41 19.45 -9.36 13.58
C TYR A 41 20.83 -10.02 13.70
N GLU A 42 21.85 -9.30 14.16
CA GLU A 42 23.23 -9.81 14.17
C GLU A 42 23.49 -10.90 15.22
N SER A 43 22.57 -11.10 16.18
CA SER A 43 22.82 -11.95 17.36
C SER A 43 22.15 -13.35 17.35
N ASN A 44 21.55 -13.80 16.24
CA ASN A 44 20.76 -15.05 16.24
C ASN A 44 21.32 -16.16 15.33
N GLN A 45 21.86 -17.21 15.96
CA GLN A 45 22.44 -18.43 15.36
C GLN A 45 21.45 -19.37 14.63
N TRP A 46 20.31 -18.88 14.16
CA TRP A 46 19.20 -19.70 13.63
C TRP A 46 18.70 -19.27 12.25
N VAL A 47 19.32 -18.27 11.65
CA VAL A 47 18.99 -17.78 10.31
C VAL A 47 19.94 -18.46 9.33
N ASN A 48 19.39 -19.00 8.23
CA ASN A 48 20.23 -19.40 7.10
C ASN A 48 21.07 -18.16 6.72
N PRO A 49 22.41 -18.23 6.65
CA PRO A 49 23.25 -17.04 6.41
C PRO A 49 22.75 -16.17 5.25
N ASP A 50 22.20 -16.79 4.21
CA ASP A 50 21.65 -16.12 3.03
C ASP A 50 20.40 -15.26 3.34
N ASP A 51 19.51 -15.72 4.24
CA ASP A 51 18.32 -14.97 4.68
C ASP A 51 18.74 -13.74 5.54
N SER A 52 19.81 -13.87 6.33
CA SER A 52 20.36 -12.77 7.13
C SER A 52 20.95 -11.68 6.25
N ASP A 53 21.63 -12.05 5.17
CA ASP A 53 22.21 -11.10 4.23
C ASP A 53 21.12 -10.30 3.50
N VAL A 54 20.02 -10.95 3.09
CA VAL A 54 18.87 -10.26 2.47
C VAL A 54 18.23 -9.27 3.45
N ALA A 55 17.96 -9.70 4.69
CA ALA A 55 17.37 -8.84 5.71
C ALA A 55 18.26 -7.61 6.01
N ASN A 56 19.58 -7.81 6.11
CA ASN A 56 20.54 -6.72 6.29
C ASN A 56 20.57 -5.75 5.11
N ARG A 57 20.47 -6.24 3.86
CA ARG A 57 20.37 -5.36 2.69
C ARG A 57 19.09 -4.52 2.72
N ILE A 58 17.95 -5.10 3.10
CA ILE A 58 16.69 -4.35 3.27
C ILE A 58 16.85 -3.27 4.34
N ALA A 59 17.38 -3.63 5.52
CA ALA A 59 17.62 -2.70 6.62
C ALA A 59 18.55 -1.54 6.21
N ASN A 60 19.64 -1.85 5.50
CA ASN A 60 20.57 -0.85 5.00
C ASN A 60 19.90 0.11 4.00
N MET A 61 19.08 -0.40 3.09
CA MET A 61 18.31 0.46 2.18
C MET A 61 17.36 1.39 2.92
N VAL A 62 16.72 0.94 4.01
CA VAL A 62 15.89 1.80 4.86
C VAL A 62 16.74 2.87 5.55
N LEU A 63 17.89 2.51 6.11
CA LEU A 63 18.81 3.45 6.75
C LEU A 63 19.32 4.53 5.79
N GLU A 64 19.59 4.17 4.54
CA GLU A 64 20.04 5.11 3.52
C GLU A 64 19.01 6.22 3.23
N VAL A 65 17.71 5.92 3.34
CA VAL A 65 16.63 6.88 3.05
C VAL A 65 16.11 7.63 4.29
N VAL A 66 16.48 7.22 5.51
CA VAL A 66 16.14 7.97 6.76
C VAL A 66 16.42 9.48 6.66
N PRO A 67 17.58 9.93 6.15
CA PRO A 67 17.87 11.35 5.99
C PRO A 67 16.86 12.10 5.12
N TYR A 68 16.23 11.43 4.15
CA TYR A 68 15.25 12.06 3.27
C TYR A 68 14.00 12.45 4.08
N PHE A 69 13.52 11.56 4.95
CA PHE A 69 12.39 11.82 5.84
C PHE A 69 12.71 12.90 6.87
N GLN A 70 13.93 12.87 7.44
CA GLN A 70 14.37 13.91 8.39
C GLN A 70 14.38 15.30 7.73
N ASN A 71 14.94 15.41 6.53
CA ASN A 71 14.99 16.67 5.80
C ASN A 71 13.60 17.14 5.35
N GLN A 72 12.75 16.22 4.90
CA GLN A 72 11.36 16.54 4.56
C GLN A 72 10.59 17.06 5.79
N ALA A 73 10.77 16.43 6.96
CA ALA A 73 10.15 16.86 8.21
C ALA A 73 10.60 18.26 8.61
N ASN A 74 11.88 18.58 8.44
CA ASN A 74 12.43 19.91 8.71
C ASN A 74 11.83 20.97 7.79
N VAL A 75 11.71 20.67 6.49
CA VAL A 75 11.04 21.56 5.52
C VAL A 75 9.58 21.81 5.93
N ASP A 76 8.85 20.76 6.33
CA ASP A 76 7.45 20.88 6.75
C ASP A 76 7.28 21.61 8.09
N ALA A 77 8.19 21.39 9.04
CA ALA A 77 8.20 22.08 10.32
C ALA A 77 8.46 23.58 10.15
N LEU A 78 9.42 23.96 9.28
CA LEU A 78 9.67 25.35 8.92
C LEU A 78 8.44 26.01 8.28
N ARG A 79 7.73 25.28 7.41
CA ARG A 79 6.48 25.77 6.80
C ARG A 79 5.35 25.94 7.82
N ARG A 80 5.28 25.09 8.84
CA ARG A 80 4.18 25.04 9.83
C ARG A 80 4.48 25.78 11.14
N ALA A 81 5.68 26.35 11.31
CA ALA A 81 6.15 27.00 12.53
C ALA A 81 5.95 26.13 13.80
N ARG A 82 6.09 24.81 13.67
CA ARG A 82 5.94 23.83 14.75
C ARG A 82 6.95 22.71 14.55
N THR A 83 7.77 22.46 15.55
CA THR A 83 8.70 21.32 15.63
C THR A 83 8.25 20.38 16.74
N THR A 84 8.21 19.07 16.45
CA THR A 84 8.05 18.01 17.45
C THR A 84 9.16 16.99 17.24
N PRO A 85 9.79 16.46 18.32
CA PRO A 85 10.97 15.58 18.22
C PRO A 85 10.84 14.33 17.33
N ASP A 86 9.64 13.81 17.08
CA ASP A 86 9.43 12.59 16.26
C ASP A 86 8.67 12.85 14.94
N ALA A 87 8.69 14.10 14.45
CA ALA A 87 7.91 14.48 13.27
C ALA A 87 8.26 13.67 12.01
N TYR A 88 9.52 13.22 11.90
CA TYR A 88 10.02 12.56 10.68
C TYR A 88 9.49 11.14 10.47
N GLN A 89 9.17 10.39 11.54
CA GLN A 89 8.61 9.03 11.41
C GLN A 89 7.25 9.04 10.71
N ASN A 90 6.44 10.06 10.98
CA ASN A 90 5.11 10.27 10.41
C ASN A 90 5.12 11.20 9.18
N THR A 91 6.29 11.65 8.75
CA THR A 91 6.40 12.52 7.58
C THR A 91 6.11 11.71 6.33
N VAL A 92 5.14 12.18 5.56
CA VAL A 92 4.74 11.55 4.30
C VAL A 92 5.66 12.04 3.19
N MET A 93 6.35 11.11 2.57
CA MET A 93 7.10 11.31 1.33
C MET A 93 6.18 11.02 0.14
N HIS A 94 6.10 11.97 -0.78
CA HIS A 94 5.37 11.81 -2.03
C HIS A 94 6.35 11.41 -3.15
N ILE A 95 6.09 10.27 -3.80
CA ILE A 95 6.97 9.68 -4.81
C ILE A 95 6.38 9.87 -6.21
N GLY A 96 7.00 10.76 -6.98
CA GLY A 96 6.61 11.09 -8.36
C GLY A 96 5.59 12.24 -8.44
N GLN A 97 5.72 13.09 -9.46
CA GLN A 97 4.81 14.25 -9.65
C GLN A 97 3.41 13.85 -10.16
N SER A 98 3.33 12.73 -10.90
CA SER A 98 2.09 12.20 -11.51
C SER A 98 1.47 11.02 -10.75
N HIS A 99 2.23 10.42 -9.83
CA HIS A 99 1.88 9.17 -9.18
C HIS A 99 1.69 9.44 -7.68
N LYS A 100 0.50 9.16 -7.17
CA LYS A 100 0.10 9.48 -5.79
C LYS A 100 0.65 8.46 -4.79
N ALA A 101 1.87 7.97 -5.01
CA ALA A 101 2.51 7.06 -4.07
C ALA A 101 2.98 7.87 -2.87
N GLU A 102 2.58 7.43 -1.69
CA GLU A 102 2.83 8.08 -0.42
C GLU A 102 3.40 7.05 0.56
N VAL A 103 4.51 7.36 1.21
CA VAL A 103 5.12 6.47 2.20
C VAL A 103 5.62 7.26 3.39
N THR A 104 5.57 6.68 4.58
CA THR A 104 6.28 7.16 5.76
C THR A 104 7.46 6.24 6.09
N LEU A 105 8.33 6.68 6.99
CA LEU A 105 9.41 5.82 7.46
C LEU A 105 8.86 4.57 8.20
N ASP A 106 7.79 4.73 8.98
CA ASP A 106 7.12 3.59 9.61
C ASP A 106 6.57 2.59 8.61
N ASP A 107 6.07 3.06 7.46
CA ASP A 107 5.67 2.17 6.37
C ASP A 107 6.87 1.34 5.89
N LEU A 108 8.02 1.97 5.59
CA LEU A 108 9.23 1.27 5.14
C LEU A 108 9.76 0.27 6.17
N LEU A 109 9.65 0.58 7.45
CA LEU A 109 10.07 -0.33 8.53
C LEU A 109 9.24 -1.62 8.59
N THR A 110 8.05 -1.66 7.97
CA THR A 110 7.28 -2.91 7.82
C THR A 110 7.84 -3.85 6.76
N LEU A 111 8.71 -3.38 5.86
CA LEU A 111 9.41 -4.22 4.88
C LEU A 111 10.59 -4.95 5.51
N VAL A 112 11.24 -4.34 6.50
CA VAL A 112 12.28 -5.00 7.27
C VAL A 112 11.62 -6.15 8.03
N PRO A 113 12.05 -7.41 7.80
CA PRO A 113 11.57 -8.53 8.61
C PRO A 113 11.76 -8.17 10.10
N SER A 114 10.87 -8.59 11.00
CA SER A 114 11.06 -8.45 12.46
C SER A 114 10.79 -9.78 13.18
N LYS A 115 11.77 -10.35 13.88
CA LYS A 115 11.53 -11.54 14.72
C LYS A 115 10.69 -11.16 15.94
N GLY A 116 9.60 -11.88 16.16
CA GLY A 116 8.75 -11.71 17.36
C GLY A 116 7.82 -10.48 17.34
N ARG A 117 7.86 -9.68 16.28
CA ARG A 117 6.86 -8.66 15.99
C ARG A 117 6.30 -8.92 14.61
N ALA A 118 4.98 -8.88 14.48
CA ALA A 118 4.37 -9.04 13.18
C ALA A 118 4.56 -7.73 12.39
N ALA A 119 5.39 -7.77 11.35
CA ALA A 119 5.67 -6.65 10.44
C ALA A 119 4.70 -6.69 9.25
N TRP A 120 3.43 -6.41 9.56
CA TRP A 120 2.38 -6.31 8.54
C TRP A 120 2.64 -5.09 7.67
N LEU A 121 2.62 -5.28 6.35
CA LEU A 121 2.59 -4.12 5.45
C LEU A 121 1.33 -3.31 5.73
N THR A 122 1.49 -1.99 5.77
CA THR A 122 0.36 -1.06 5.92
C THR A 122 -0.40 -0.92 4.61
N ASP A 123 -1.68 -0.58 4.68
CA ASP A 123 -2.53 -0.31 3.52
C ASP A 123 -1.87 0.71 2.59
N ARG A 124 -1.27 1.76 3.17
CA ARG A 124 -0.58 2.82 2.43
C ARG A 124 0.63 2.27 1.68
N LEU A 125 1.47 1.49 2.35
CA LEU A 125 2.65 0.92 1.70
C LEU A 125 2.25 -0.01 0.54
N MET A 126 1.27 -0.89 0.77
CA MET A 126 0.80 -1.82 -0.24
C MET A 126 0.24 -1.07 -1.47
N GLU A 127 -0.48 0.04 -1.27
CA GLU A 127 -0.92 0.92 -2.38
C GLU A 127 0.25 1.50 -3.14
N SER A 128 1.19 2.10 -2.42
CA SER A 128 2.33 2.79 -3.00
C SER A 128 3.19 1.83 -3.81
N LEU A 129 3.39 0.59 -3.34
CA LEU A 129 4.10 -0.45 -4.07
C LEU A 129 3.39 -0.83 -5.38
N VAL A 130 2.08 -1.08 -5.34
CA VAL A 130 1.34 -1.40 -6.58
C VAL A 130 1.35 -0.22 -7.55
N GLN A 131 1.14 1.00 -7.06
CA GLN A 131 1.21 2.22 -7.87
C GLN A 131 2.60 2.52 -8.44
N LEU A 132 3.65 2.02 -7.80
CA LEU A 132 5.03 2.20 -8.21
C LEU A 132 5.46 1.14 -9.22
N ILE A 133 5.18 -0.13 -8.93
CA ILE A 133 5.74 -1.25 -9.69
C ILE A 133 4.86 -1.60 -10.89
N ALA A 134 3.54 -1.49 -10.77
CA ALA A 134 2.64 -1.73 -11.90
C ALA A 134 2.64 -0.58 -12.95
N ARG A 135 3.57 0.40 -12.84
CA ARG A 135 3.63 1.67 -13.60
C ARG A 135 3.56 1.58 -15.14
N PRO A 136 3.85 0.46 -15.84
CA PRO A 136 3.61 0.38 -17.27
C PRO A 136 2.25 -0.22 -17.71
N TYR A 137 1.41 -0.77 -16.82
CA TYR A 137 0.40 -1.74 -17.27
C TYR A 137 -1.06 -1.22 -17.36
N ILE A 138 -1.42 -0.96 -18.63
CA ILE A 138 -2.65 -1.32 -19.35
C ILE A 138 -3.93 -0.47 -19.13
N PRO A 139 -4.43 0.21 -20.19
CA PRO A 139 -5.80 0.73 -20.26
C PRO A 139 -6.84 -0.37 -20.03
N GLY A 140 -7.73 -0.17 -19.06
CA GLY A 140 -8.91 -1.01 -18.84
C GLY A 140 -8.81 -2.03 -17.69
N LEU A 141 -7.80 -1.99 -16.82
CA LEU A 141 -7.87 -2.59 -15.48
C LEU A 141 -7.85 -1.48 -14.43
N ILE A 142 -8.61 -1.64 -13.35
CA ILE A 142 -8.68 -0.67 -12.26
C ILE A 142 -8.12 -1.30 -10.99
N TRP A 143 -7.42 -0.48 -10.23
CA TRP A 143 -6.86 -0.82 -8.92
C TRP A 143 -7.55 -0.04 -7.80
N PHE A 144 -7.91 -0.71 -6.71
CA PHE A 144 -8.34 -0.10 -5.44
C PHE A 144 -7.66 -0.84 -4.28
N CYS A 145 -7.01 -0.21 -3.32
CA CYS A 145 -6.35 -0.99 -2.26
C CYS A 145 -6.63 -0.58 -0.83
N SER A 146 -7.04 0.64 -0.57
CA SER A 146 -7.28 1.12 0.79
C SER A 146 -8.57 1.89 0.90
N ASP A 147 -9.60 1.43 0.19
CA ASP A 147 -10.89 2.05 0.39
C ASP A 147 -11.42 1.64 1.77
N GLY A 148 -11.15 2.46 2.78
CA GLY A 148 -11.71 2.32 4.13
C GLY A 148 -13.23 2.19 4.08
N LEU A 149 -13.84 2.63 2.98
CA LEU A 149 -15.22 2.44 2.64
C LEU A 149 -15.56 1.03 2.16
N LEU A 150 -14.78 0.44 1.23
CA LEU A 150 -14.85 -1.00 0.93
C LEU A 150 -14.68 -1.83 2.20
N GLN A 151 -13.71 -1.48 3.06
CA GLN A 151 -13.49 -2.16 4.33
C GLN A 151 -14.69 -1.99 5.28
N THR A 152 -15.28 -0.79 5.35
CA THR A 152 -16.47 -0.50 6.16
C THR A 152 -17.70 -1.26 5.64
N CYS A 153 -17.92 -1.28 4.33
CA CYS A 153 -18.99 -2.04 3.69
C CYS A 153 -18.82 -3.54 3.95
N MET A 154 -17.60 -4.08 3.79
CA MET A 154 -17.31 -5.48 4.08
C MET A 154 -17.51 -5.81 5.57
N ALA A 155 -17.12 -4.92 6.48
CA ALA A 155 -17.35 -5.10 7.91
C ALA A 155 -18.86 -5.11 8.25
N ALA A 156 -19.64 -4.22 7.62
CA ALA A 156 -21.09 -4.18 7.78
C ALA A 156 -21.75 -5.45 7.24
N LEU A 157 -21.36 -5.90 6.04
CA LEU A 157 -21.86 -7.13 5.42
C LEU A 157 -21.54 -8.37 6.26
N ASN A 158 -20.32 -8.46 6.79
CA ASN A 158 -19.92 -9.56 7.67
C ASN A 158 -20.75 -9.56 8.97
N HIS A 159 -20.96 -8.39 9.59
CA HIS A 159 -21.80 -8.29 10.79
C HIS A 159 -23.26 -8.68 10.52
N MET A 160 -23.81 -8.33 9.36
CA MET A 160 -25.16 -8.74 8.96
C MET A 160 -25.28 -10.25 8.75
N ASN A 161 -24.28 -10.86 8.12
CA ASN A 161 -24.21 -12.31 7.97
C ASN A 161 -24.12 -13.03 9.32
N GLU A 162 -23.35 -12.49 10.27
CA GLU A 162 -23.26 -13.03 11.64
C GLU A 162 -24.57 -12.90 12.42
N THR A 163 -25.34 -11.85 12.16
CA THR A 163 -26.60 -11.55 12.88
C THR A 163 -27.85 -12.10 12.17
N GLY A 164 -27.70 -12.68 10.98
CA GLY A 164 -28.78 -13.30 10.22
C GLY A 164 -29.78 -12.30 9.62
N VAL A 165 -29.35 -11.05 9.39
CA VAL A 165 -30.18 -10.05 8.70
C VAL A 165 -30.23 -10.36 7.21
N ASP A 166 -31.42 -10.26 6.61
CA ASP A 166 -31.61 -10.52 5.17
C ASP A 166 -30.78 -9.52 4.34
N PRO A 167 -29.94 -10.00 3.39
CA PRO A 167 -29.22 -9.14 2.45
C PRO A 167 -30.11 -8.14 1.69
N PHE A 168 -31.40 -8.45 1.47
CA PHE A 168 -32.36 -7.53 0.84
C PHE A 168 -32.69 -6.29 1.70
N ASP A 169 -32.62 -6.40 3.02
CA ASP A 169 -32.79 -5.25 3.92
C ASP A 169 -31.59 -4.30 3.85
N PHE A 170 -30.41 -4.82 3.49
CA PHE A 170 -29.24 -3.98 3.22
C PHE A 170 -29.36 -3.24 1.89
N GLU A 171 -29.85 -3.87 0.83
CA GLU A 171 -30.14 -3.18 -0.44
C GLU A 171 -31.13 -2.01 -0.22
N GLN A 172 -32.15 -2.20 0.63
CA GLN A 172 -33.01 -1.10 1.07
C GLN A 172 -32.30 -0.05 1.95
N MET A 173 -31.45 -0.45 2.91
CA MET A 173 -30.63 0.50 3.69
C MET A 173 -29.69 1.33 2.81
N LEU A 174 -29.16 0.72 1.75
CA LEU A 174 -28.33 1.38 0.76
C LEU A 174 -29.18 2.36 -0.08
N HIS A 175 -30.39 1.97 -0.49
CA HIS A 175 -31.32 2.82 -1.24
C HIS A 175 -31.93 3.99 -0.45
N THR A 176 -31.93 3.97 0.89
CA THR A 176 -32.71 4.90 1.74
C THR A 176 -31.95 6.14 2.26
N ASN A 177 -30.92 6.61 1.54
CA ASN A 177 -30.17 7.89 1.74
C ASN A 177 -28.77 7.82 2.40
N ARG A 178 -27.92 6.82 2.12
CA ARG A 178 -26.51 6.87 2.56
C ARG A 178 -25.47 6.34 1.56
N LEU A 179 -25.88 5.89 0.37
CA LEU A 179 -24.96 5.34 -0.63
C LEU A 179 -24.02 6.37 -1.27
N ASP A 180 -24.53 7.55 -1.60
CA ASP A 180 -23.71 8.60 -2.26
C ASP A 180 -22.61 9.12 -1.33
N ASP A 181 -22.80 9.00 0.00
CA ASP A 181 -21.82 9.37 1.02
C ASP A 181 -20.91 8.19 1.42
N ILE A 182 -21.30 6.93 1.16
CA ILE A 182 -20.67 5.71 1.67
C ILE A 182 -20.22 4.72 0.58
N LEU A 183 -20.31 5.00 -0.71
CA LEU A 183 -19.50 4.31 -1.72
C LEU A 183 -18.69 5.36 -2.44
N PRO A 184 -17.39 5.17 -2.70
CA PRO A 184 -16.66 6.17 -3.45
C PRO A 184 -17.36 6.28 -4.79
N GLY A 185 -17.80 7.48 -5.13
CA GLY A 185 -18.18 7.87 -6.49
C GLY A 185 -16.98 7.84 -7.45
N ARG A 186 -16.07 6.87 -7.31
CA ARG A 186 -15.11 6.54 -8.35
C ARG A 186 -15.84 5.68 -9.35
N GLU A 187 -16.30 6.36 -10.38
CA GLU A 187 -16.79 5.77 -11.61
C GLU A 187 -15.79 4.73 -12.09
N ILE A 188 -16.14 3.44 -12.04
CA ILE A 188 -15.42 2.39 -12.78
C ILE A 188 -15.33 2.88 -14.23
N PRO A 189 -14.12 3.15 -14.79
CA PRO A 189 -13.99 3.62 -16.16
C PRO A 189 -14.83 2.82 -17.15
N PRO A 190 -15.45 3.46 -18.16
CA PRO A 190 -16.31 2.79 -19.13
C PRO A 190 -15.65 1.62 -19.87
N ASP A 191 -14.33 1.64 -20.01
CA ASP A 191 -13.49 0.66 -20.69
C ASP A 191 -12.88 -0.40 -19.75
N ALA A 192 -13.11 -0.29 -18.44
CA ALA A 192 -12.59 -1.25 -17.49
C ALA A 192 -13.21 -2.65 -17.66
N ARG A 193 -12.36 -3.66 -17.57
CA ARG A 193 -12.69 -5.08 -17.73
C ARG A 193 -12.50 -5.88 -16.45
N GLY A 194 -11.76 -5.33 -15.50
CA GLY A 194 -11.48 -5.98 -14.23
C GLY A 194 -11.08 -4.95 -13.17
N ILE A 195 -11.22 -5.38 -11.92
CA ILE A 195 -10.89 -4.64 -10.72
C ILE A 195 -10.00 -5.55 -9.87
N VAL A 196 -8.84 -5.06 -9.48
CA VAL A 196 -7.98 -5.74 -8.49
C VAL A 196 -8.02 -4.93 -7.19
N PHE A 197 -8.20 -5.60 -6.06
CA PHE A 197 -8.19 -4.96 -4.74
C PHE A 197 -7.74 -5.88 -3.61
N PHE A 198 -7.30 -5.30 -2.49
CA PHE A 198 -7.01 -6.08 -1.29
C PHE A 198 -8.22 -6.23 -0.39
N HIS A 199 -8.27 -7.36 0.31
CA HIS A 199 -9.25 -7.64 1.34
C HIS A 199 -8.55 -8.15 2.60
N ASN A 200 -9.06 -7.76 3.77
CA ASN A 200 -8.53 -8.20 5.07
C ASN A 200 -9.67 -8.73 5.95
N PRO A 201 -10.16 -9.96 5.72
CA PRO A 201 -11.34 -10.49 6.38
C PRO A 201 -11.16 -10.65 7.89
N THR A 202 -9.94 -10.94 8.34
CA THR A 202 -9.64 -11.27 9.75
C THR A 202 -9.02 -10.10 10.52
N LYS A 203 -8.86 -8.93 9.89
CA LYS A 203 -8.05 -7.79 10.38
C LYS A 203 -6.58 -8.13 10.64
N SER A 204 -6.16 -9.31 10.23
CA SER A 204 -4.83 -9.86 10.46
C SER A 204 -4.44 -10.80 9.32
N HIS A 205 -4.98 -10.62 8.12
CA HIS A 205 -4.58 -11.43 6.96
C HIS A 205 -4.98 -10.73 5.67
N TRP A 206 -3.99 -10.35 4.87
CA TRP A 206 -4.22 -9.73 3.57
C TRP A 206 -4.41 -10.79 2.48
N ILE A 207 -5.42 -10.60 1.65
CA ILE A 207 -5.64 -11.36 0.41
C ILE A 207 -5.81 -10.40 -0.76
N THR A 208 -5.56 -10.88 -1.97
CA THR A 208 -5.88 -10.13 -3.20
C THR A 208 -7.13 -10.69 -3.83
N VAL A 209 -8.01 -9.81 -4.29
CA VAL A 209 -9.23 -10.14 -5.01
C VAL A 209 -9.14 -9.56 -6.42
N PHE A 210 -9.42 -10.40 -7.41
CA PHE A 210 -9.62 -9.98 -8.80
C PHE A 210 -11.06 -10.22 -9.21
N ALA A 211 -11.72 -9.14 -9.60
CA ALA A 211 -13.11 -9.13 -10.02
C ALA A 211 -13.18 -8.71 -11.48
N HIS A 212 -13.71 -9.57 -12.35
CA HIS A 212 -13.82 -9.27 -13.78
C HIS A 212 -15.13 -9.77 -14.36
N VAL A 213 -15.48 -9.26 -15.54
CA VAL A 213 -16.73 -9.63 -16.23
C VAL A 213 -16.40 -10.18 -17.60
N ASP A 214 -16.92 -11.36 -17.92
CA ASP A 214 -16.87 -11.87 -19.29
C ASP A 214 -17.81 -11.03 -20.18
N PRO A 215 -17.29 -10.34 -21.21
CA PRO A 215 -18.11 -9.49 -22.06
C PRO A 215 -19.15 -10.25 -22.89
N THR A 216 -18.97 -11.55 -23.11
CA THR A 216 -19.84 -12.41 -23.90
C THR A 216 -21.01 -12.91 -23.06
N THR A 217 -20.71 -13.53 -21.92
CA THR A 217 -21.70 -14.16 -21.06
C THR A 217 -22.31 -13.19 -20.04
N ARG A 218 -21.65 -12.06 -19.79
CA ARG A 218 -21.97 -11.09 -18.73
C ARG A 218 -21.95 -11.71 -17.34
N LEU A 219 -21.23 -12.82 -17.17
CA LEU A 219 -21.02 -13.40 -15.86
C LEU A 219 -19.89 -12.63 -15.17
N GLY A 220 -20.16 -12.19 -13.95
CA GLY A 220 -19.14 -11.63 -13.08
C GLY A 220 -18.39 -12.77 -12.39
N THR A 221 -17.07 -12.73 -12.40
CA THR A 221 -16.19 -13.70 -11.76
C THR A 221 -15.36 -13.00 -10.69
N ILE A 222 -15.23 -13.65 -9.54
CA ILE A 222 -14.45 -13.18 -8.41
C ILE A 222 -13.43 -14.25 -8.09
N GLU A 223 -12.16 -13.87 -8.15
CA GLU A 223 -11.00 -14.72 -7.91
C GLU A 223 -10.27 -14.20 -6.67
N ILE A 224 -10.01 -15.10 -5.73
CA ILE A 224 -9.30 -14.82 -4.47
C ILE A 224 -7.92 -15.46 -4.55
N PHE A 225 -6.89 -14.66 -4.30
CA PHE A 225 -5.50 -15.09 -4.19
C PHE A 225 -5.10 -15.01 -2.72
N ASN A 226 -5.04 -16.16 -2.07
CA ASN A 226 -4.78 -16.29 -0.65
C ASN A 226 -3.50 -17.11 -0.40
N SER A 227 -2.44 -16.42 0.04
CA SER A 227 -1.16 -17.06 0.32
C SER A 227 -1.15 -17.96 1.56
N ALA A 228 -2.18 -17.92 2.41
CA ALA A 228 -2.36 -18.85 3.53
C ALA A 228 -3.17 -20.11 3.16
N GLY A 229 -3.62 -20.22 1.91
CA GLY A 229 -4.49 -21.30 1.46
C GLY A 229 -5.96 -21.12 1.87
N ASN A 230 -6.75 -22.20 1.85
CA ASN A 230 -8.22 -22.15 1.88
C ASN A 230 -8.88 -21.86 3.25
N LEU A 231 -8.18 -21.28 4.22
CA LEU A 231 -8.74 -21.07 5.57
C LEU A 231 -9.79 -19.94 5.57
N GLY A 232 -11.05 -20.27 5.88
CA GLY A 232 -12.09 -19.32 6.30
C GLY A 232 -12.94 -18.66 5.21
N GLU A 233 -12.98 -19.21 4.00
CA GLU A 233 -13.44 -18.46 2.82
C GLU A 233 -14.96 -18.26 2.68
N GLU A 234 -15.82 -19.12 3.25
CA GLU A 234 -17.25 -19.15 2.84
C GLU A 234 -18.01 -17.84 3.14
N HIS A 235 -17.76 -17.22 4.30
CA HIS A 235 -18.37 -15.94 4.68
C HIS A 235 -17.88 -14.77 3.83
N SER A 236 -16.63 -14.80 3.37
CA SER A 236 -16.06 -13.76 2.52
C SER A 236 -16.72 -13.76 1.12
N ARG A 237 -17.12 -14.94 0.61
CA ARG A 237 -17.66 -15.09 -0.75
C ARG A 237 -18.96 -14.31 -0.98
N GLN A 238 -19.95 -14.46 -0.09
CA GLN A 238 -21.23 -13.76 -0.23
C GLN A 238 -21.06 -12.25 -0.09
N SER A 239 -20.27 -11.80 0.89
CA SER A 239 -19.97 -10.38 1.09
C SER A 239 -19.27 -9.76 -0.14
N LEU A 240 -18.36 -10.49 -0.79
CA LEU A 240 -17.67 -10.02 -2.01
C LEU A 240 -18.63 -9.94 -3.21
N GLN A 241 -19.48 -10.94 -3.44
CA GLN A 241 -20.48 -10.89 -4.52
C GLN A 241 -21.44 -9.72 -4.34
N PHE A 242 -21.89 -9.51 -3.10
CA PHE A 242 -22.77 -8.41 -2.76
C PHE A 242 -22.09 -7.05 -2.94
N LEU A 243 -20.83 -6.92 -2.49
CA LEU A 243 -20.04 -5.72 -2.68
C LEU A 243 -19.92 -5.34 -4.16
N LEU A 244 -19.56 -6.31 -5.02
CA LEU A 244 -19.43 -6.04 -6.45
C LEU A 244 -20.74 -5.74 -7.13
N HIS A 245 -21.85 -6.36 -6.68
CA HIS A 245 -23.18 -5.98 -7.10
C HIS A 245 -23.45 -4.50 -6.81
N CYS A 246 -23.14 -4.04 -5.59
CA CYS A 246 -23.32 -2.64 -5.19
C CYS A 246 -22.43 -1.67 -5.97
N LEU A 247 -21.13 -1.97 -6.09
CA LEU A 247 -20.20 -1.14 -6.88
C LEU A 247 -20.60 -1.06 -8.36
N SER A 248 -21.21 -2.12 -8.88
CA SER A 248 -21.70 -2.17 -10.26
C SER A 248 -23.05 -1.46 -10.42
N TYR A 249 -23.83 -1.35 -9.35
CA TYR A 249 -25.14 -0.72 -9.35
C TYR A 249 -24.97 0.77 -9.69
N LYS A 250 -25.58 1.20 -10.81
CA LYS A 250 -25.44 2.55 -11.40
C LYS A 250 -24.05 2.96 -11.89
N SER A 251 -23.03 2.09 -11.83
CA SER A 251 -21.71 2.36 -12.43
C SER A 251 -21.81 2.79 -13.90
N PRO A 252 -21.08 3.81 -14.38
CA PRO A 252 -21.08 4.21 -15.79
C PRO A 252 -20.52 3.12 -16.71
N ASN A 253 -19.73 2.20 -16.16
CA ASN A 253 -19.31 1.00 -16.86
C ASN A 253 -20.52 0.07 -17.12
N ARG A 254 -20.95 0.01 -18.37
CA ARG A 254 -22.11 -0.80 -18.81
C ARG A 254 -21.88 -2.30 -18.66
N LEU A 255 -20.63 -2.75 -18.73
CA LEU A 255 -20.28 -4.16 -18.59
C LEU A 255 -20.51 -4.61 -17.14
N PHE A 256 -19.92 -3.89 -16.17
CA PHE A 256 -20.10 -4.14 -14.74
C PHE A 256 -21.57 -4.01 -14.32
N ARG A 257 -22.27 -2.96 -14.76
CA ARG A 257 -23.70 -2.75 -14.44
C ARG A 257 -24.60 -3.93 -14.86
N ARG A 258 -24.23 -4.66 -15.91
CA ARG A 258 -25.00 -5.79 -16.44
C ARG A 258 -24.48 -7.15 -15.98
N ALA A 259 -23.40 -7.16 -15.19
CA ALA A 259 -22.79 -8.39 -14.73
C ALA A 259 -23.68 -9.07 -13.71
N ASN A 260 -23.82 -10.39 -13.84
CA ASN A 260 -24.42 -11.22 -12.80
C ASN A 260 -23.32 -11.76 -11.89
N TRP A 261 -23.11 -11.10 -10.75
CA TRP A 261 -22.09 -11.46 -9.76
C TRP A 261 -22.46 -12.67 -8.89
N PHE A 262 -23.72 -13.09 -8.90
CA PHE A 262 -24.21 -14.23 -8.11
C PHE A 262 -24.28 -15.54 -8.91
N ALA A 263 -24.11 -15.47 -10.24
CA ALA A 263 -24.22 -16.65 -11.10
C ALA A 263 -23.00 -17.57 -11.04
N ASN A 264 -21.80 -17.02 -10.79
CA ASN A 264 -20.58 -17.79 -10.65
C ASN A 264 -20.18 -17.90 -9.17
N PRO A 265 -19.65 -19.06 -8.75
CA PRO A 265 -19.01 -19.16 -7.44
C PRO A 265 -17.78 -18.26 -7.40
N VAL A 266 -17.48 -17.75 -6.21
CA VAL A 266 -16.19 -17.12 -5.93
C VAL A 266 -15.12 -18.21 -5.90
N CYS A 267 -14.09 -18.05 -6.72
CA CYS A 267 -13.03 -19.04 -6.90
C CYS A 267 -11.81 -18.67 -6.06
N SER A 268 -11.27 -19.64 -5.32
CA SER A 268 -9.92 -19.52 -4.77
C SER A 268 -8.94 -19.94 -5.85
N ILE A 269 -8.00 -19.07 -6.19
CA ILE A 269 -6.98 -19.29 -7.20
C ILE A 269 -5.67 -19.58 -6.50
N ALA A 270 -5.00 -20.63 -6.97
CA ALA A 270 -3.67 -20.96 -6.46
C ALA A 270 -2.72 -19.79 -6.70
N CYS A 271 -1.95 -19.45 -5.66
CA CYS A 271 -0.92 -18.43 -5.70
C CYS A 271 0.27 -18.91 -4.85
N PRO A 272 1.44 -18.27 -4.95
CA PRO A 272 2.54 -18.53 -4.02
C PRO A 272 2.07 -18.46 -2.57
N GLN A 273 2.46 -19.46 -1.79
CA GLN A 273 2.03 -19.61 -0.40
C GLN A 273 3.07 -18.98 0.54
N GLN A 274 2.60 -18.30 1.59
CA GLN A 274 3.46 -17.80 2.65
C GLN A 274 3.90 -18.94 3.57
N SER A 275 4.98 -18.74 4.34
CA SER A 275 5.35 -19.65 5.42
C SER A 275 4.30 -19.61 6.55
N SER A 276 4.32 -20.60 7.44
CA SER A 276 3.38 -20.70 8.58
C SER A 276 3.44 -19.51 9.56
N GLU A 277 4.43 -18.61 9.43
CA GLU A 277 4.63 -17.49 10.33
C GLU A 277 3.63 -16.34 10.11
N ASN A 278 2.75 -16.41 9.10
CA ASN A 278 1.65 -15.45 8.84
C ASN A 278 2.05 -13.96 8.74
N ILE A 279 3.34 -13.66 8.55
CA ILE A 279 3.85 -12.28 8.50
C ILE A 279 3.95 -11.71 7.07
N ASP A 280 3.85 -12.55 6.04
CA ASP A 280 4.15 -12.16 4.65
C ASP A 280 2.91 -12.06 3.76
N CYS A 281 1.71 -12.28 4.28
CA CYS A 281 0.49 -12.21 3.47
C CYS A 281 0.32 -10.88 2.72
N GLY A 282 0.73 -9.75 3.32
CA GLY A 282 0.75 -8.45 2.65
C GLY A 282 1.74 -8.41 1.48
N VAL A 283 2.92 -9.00 1.65
CA VAL A 283 3.97 -9.09 0.62
C VAL A 283 3.47 -9.89 -0.59
N PHE A 284 2.87 -11.05 -0.33
CA PHE A 284 2.31 -11.92 -1.38
C PHE A 284 1.02 -11.38 -1.99
N ALA A 285 0.23 -10.60 -1.24
CA ALA A 285 -0.91 -9.88 -1.80
C ALA A 285 -0.43 -8.83 -2.81
N VAL A 286 0.53 -7.98 -2.44
CA VAL A 286 1.14 -7.01 -3.36
C VAL A 286 1.68 -7.69 -4.61
N PHE A 287 2.36 -8.83 -4.46
CA PHE A 287 2.87 -9.61 -5.57
C PHE A 287 1.75 -10.05 -6.51
N SER A 288 0.68 -10.61 -5.94
CA SER A 288 -0.47 -11.07 -6.71
C SER A 288 -1.12 -9.92 -7.48
N ALA A 289 -1.31 -8.77 -6.82
CA ALA A 289 -1.90 -7.59 -7.44
C ALA A 289 -1.07 -7.05 -8.62
N ILE A 290 0.25 -6.95 -8.47
CA ILE A 290 1.16 -6.50 -9.53
C ILE A 290 1.06 -7.43 -10.75
N ASN A 291 1.13 -8.75 -10.53
CA ASN A 291 1.02 -9.75 -11.61
C ASN A 291 -0.32 -9.64 -12.34
N LEU A 292 -1.43 -9.58 -11.58
CA LEU A 292 -2.78 -9.47 -12.15
C LEU A 292 -2.97 -8.21 -12.99
N LEU A 293 -2.42 -7.08 -12.54
CA LEU A 293 -2.42 -5.82 -13.30
C LEU A 293 -1.55 -5.94 -14.57
N GLY A 294 -0.47 -6.72 -14.52
CA GLY A 294 0.34 -7.14 -15.67
C GLY A 294 -0.35 -8.15 -16.60
N ARG A 295 -1.56 -8.64 -16.26
CA ARG A 295 -2.27 -9.75 -16.92
C ARG A 295 -1.52 -11.09 -16.88
N GLU A 296 -0.64 -11.24 -15.90
CA GLU A 296 0.01 -12.49 -15.59
C GLU A 296 -0.68 -13.09 -14.35
N TYR A 297 -1.05 -14.37 -14.43
CA TYR A 297 -1.47 -15.06 -13.21
C TYR A 297 -0.21 -15.31 -12.36
N PRO A 298 -0.27 -15.11 -11.04
CA PRO A 298 0.86 -15.40 -10.16
C PRO A 298 1.31 -16.85 -10.36
N ASP A 299 2.54 -17.05 -10.81
CA ASP A 299 3.06 -18.39 -11.08
C ASP A 299 3.09 -19.21 -9.79
N VAL A 300 2.46 -20.39 -9.84
CA VAL A 300 2.41 -21.34 -8.74
C VAL A 300 3.58 -22.27 -8.91
N THR A 301 4.78 -21.82 -8.58
CA THR A 301 5.87 -22.77 -8.38
C THR A 301 5.49 -23.63 -7.17
N GLU A 302 5.39 -24.95 -7.34
CA GLU A 302 5.14 -25.96 -6.29
C GLU A 302 6.26 -25.94 -5.22
N ARG A 303 6.36 -24.86 -4.45
CA ARG A 303 7.36 -24.70 -3.37
C ARG A 303 6.71 -25.14 -2.06
N ASN A 304 7.01 -26.37 -1.69
CA ASN A 304 6.27 -27.11 -0.67
C ASN A 304 6.89 -27.06 0.73
N ASP A 305 8.14 -26.62 0.88
CA ASP A 305 8.75 -26.42 2.19
C ASP A 305 8.67 -24.96 2.66
N ASP A 306 8.63 -24.78 3.98
CA ASP A 306 8.47 -23.46 4.60
C ASP A 306 9.72 -22.57 4.47
N GLU A 307 10.89 -23.16 4.22
CA GLU A 307 12.13 -22.42 4.01
C GLU A 307 12.10 -21.68 2.67
N GLU A 308 11.75 -22.37 1.58
CA GLU A 308 11.60 -21.74 0.26
C GLU A 308 10.53 -20.64 0.25
N ARG A 309 9.42 -20.85 0.97
CA ARG A 309 8.35 -19.83 1.10
C ARG A 309 8.83 -18.59 1.85
N ARG A 310 9.58 -18.78 2.94
CA ARG A 310 10.20 -17.69 3.69
C ARG A 310 11.20 -16.93 2.83
N THR A 311 12.12 -17.62 2.15
CA THR A 311 13.10 -16.97 1.27
C THR A 311 12.41 -16.20 0.15
N HIS A 312 11.33 -16.73 -0.43
CA HIS A 312 10.55 -15.99 -1.43
C HIS A 312 9.93 -14.71 -0.86
N GLY A 313 9.34 -14.77 0.34
CA GLY A 313 8.83 -13.57 1.02
C GLY A 313 9.92 -12.51 1.25
N LEU A 314 11.13 -12.94 1.65
CA LEU A 314 12.29 -12.06 1.83
C LEU A 314 12.75 -11.41 0.53
N LEU A 315 12.87 -12.19 -0.55
CA LEU A 315 13.27 -11.65 -1.86
C LEU A 315 12.25 -10.66 -2.43
N LEU A 316 10.95 -10.89 -2.20
CA LEU A 316 9.91 -9.92 -2.57
C LEU A 316 10.03 -8.62 -1.77
N ARG A 317 10.30 -8.70 -0.45
CA ARG A 317 10.55 -7.51 0.38
C ARG A 317 11.77 -6.73 -0.09
N GLU A 318 12.85 -7.42 -0.45
CA GLU A 318 14.05 -6.81 -1.03
C GLU A 318 13.75 -6.09 -2.34
N HIS A 319 13.04 -6.76 -3.26
CA HIS A 319 12.62 -6.15 -4.52
C HIS A 319 11.79 -4.89 -4.28
N TYR A 320 10.77 -4.96 -3.41
CA TYR A 320 9.92 -3.82 -3.08
C TYR A 320 10.70 -2.64 -2.48
N MET A 321 11.64 -2.91 -1.58
CA MET A 321 12.47 -1.87 -0.98
C MET A 321 13.41 -1.25 -2.03
N SER A 322 13.96 -2.05 -2.95
CA SER A 322 14.81 -1.55 -4.05
C SER A 322 14.02 -0.59 -4.95
N GLU A 323 12.81 -0.97 -5.39
CA GLU A 323 11.95 -0.14 -6.23
C GLU A 323 11.57 1.17 -5.52
N LEU A 324 11.20 1.09 -4.24
CA LEU A 324 10.89 2.27 -3.43
C LEU A 324 12.09 3.20 -3.27
N LYS A 325 13.27 2.64 -3.03
CA LYS A 325 14.50 3.42 -2.87
C LYS A 325 14.84 4.17 -4.15
N GLU A 326 14.83 3.48 -5.29
CA GLU A 326 15.09 4.10 -6.59
C GLU A 326 14.14 5.28 -6.82
N ALA A 327 12.85 5.09 -6.55
CA ALA A 327 11.86 6.14 -6.70
C ALA A 327 11.99 7.27 -5.66
N LEU A 328 12.46 6.98 -4.45
CA LEU A 328 12.77 7.99 -3.43
C LEU A 328 14.01 8.81 -3.80
N ASP A 329 15.05 8.17 -4.36
CA ASP A 329 16.29 8.82 -4.80
C ASP A 329 16.03 9.85 -5.91
N GLU A 330 14.95 9.68 -6.69
CA GLU A 330 14.50 10.64 -7.70
C GLU A 330 13.78 11.88 -7.13
N THR A 331 13.47 11.91 -5.84
CA THR A 331 12.77 13.05 -5.23
C THR A 331 13.69 14.25 -5.04
N ASP A 332 13.15 15.47 -5.18
CA ASP A 332 13.92 16.71 -4.99
C ASP A 332 14.62 16.77 -3.62
N ILE A 333 13.96 16.24 -2.58
CA ILE A 333 14.52 16.22 -1.23
C ILE A 333 15.69 15.22 -1.13
N ALA A 334 15.63 14.07 -1.81
CA ALA A 334 16.74 13.13 -1.86
C ALA A 334 17.93 13.71 -2.64
N ILE A 335 17.68 14.28 -3.82
CA ILE A 335 18.70 14.94 -4.64
C ILE A 335 19.41 16.04 -3.84
N TRP A 336 18.64 16.89 -3.14
CA TRP A 336 19.19 17.93 -2.27
C TRP A 336 20.00 17.34 -1.11
N THR A 337 19.50 16.27 -0.49
CA THR A 337 20.17 15.59 0.63
C THR A 337 21.53 15.01 0.22
N ILE A 338 21.56 14.32 -0.93
CA ILE A 338 22.78 13.73 -1.49
C ILE A 338 23.80 14.82 -1.84
N ALA A 339 23.36 15.86 -2.57
CA ALA A 339 24.24 16.96 -2.98
C ALA A 339 24.87 17.69 -1.78
N ASN A 340 24.16 17.82 -0.66
CA ASN A 340 24.73 18.44 0.54
C ASN A 340 25.68 17.52 1.29
N ARG A 341 25.45 16.20 1.32
CA ARG A 341 26.40 15.25 1.94
C ARG A 341 27.79 15.31 1.30
N GLU A 342 27.85 15.45 -0.02
CA GLU A 342 29.13 15.54 -0.76
C GLU A 342 29.91 16.83 -0.49
N ASN A 343 29.27 17.88 0.04
CA ASN A 343 29.92 19.15 0.38
C ASN A 343 30.49 19.19 1.82
N TYR A 344 30.15 18.19 2.66
CA TYR A 344 30.58 18.12 4.07
C TYR A 344 31.53 16.97 4.38
N ASN A 345 31.84 16.12 3.38
CA ASN A 345 32.92 15.12 3.42
C ASN A 345 34.10 15.60 2.57
#